data_AF-A0A645JBT4-F1
#
_entry.id   AF-A0A645JBT4-F1
#
_cell.length_a   1.000
_cell.length_b   1.000
_cell.length_c   1.000
_cell.angle_alpha   90.00
_cell.angle_beta   90.00
_cell.angle_gamma   90.00
#
_symmetry.space_group_name_H-M   'P 1'
#
loop_
_entity.id
_entity.type
_entity.pdbx_description
1 polymer ?
#
loop_
_entity_poly.entity_id
_entity_poly.type
_entity_poly.pdbx_seq_one_letter_code
_entity_poly.pdbx_strand_id
1 'polypeptide(L)' 'MAGLYSLAEGAARFAVVTRPAFFEAAAVHPRMPALLSRDTVDAWIFGELGLEPLVTGPAKALCFALDGPSFPAK' A
#
# COMPACT_ATOMS: atom_id res chain seq x y z
N MET A 1 2.60 1.08 3.28
CA MET A 1 2.00 1.50 1.98
C MET A 1 3.02 2.36 1.26
N ALA A 2 3.12 2.27 -0.06
CA ALA A 2 3.96 3.16 -0.85
C ALA A 2 3.32 4.55 -0.96
N GLY A 3 4.14 5.59 -0.88
CA GLY A 3 3.68 6.97 -0.94
C GLY A 3 4.77 7.91 -1.46
N LEU A 4 4.34 8.99 -2.09
CA LEU A 4 5.18 10.09 -2.51
C LEU A 4 5.08 11.20 -1.47
N TYR A 5 6.19 11.89 -1.24
CA TYR A 5 6.27 12.98 -0.28
C TYR A 5 6.93 14.20 -0.94
N SER A 6 6.49 15.39 -0.55
CA SER A 6 7.12 16.65 -0.93
C SER A 6 7.00 17.66 0.21
N LEU A 7 8.01 18.51 0.35
CA LEU A 7 7.96 19.72 1.16
C LEU A 7 7.76 20.89 0.21
N ALA A 8 6.55 21.43 0.17
CA ALA A 8 6.23 22.58 -0.67
C ALA A 8 5.56 23.66 0.20
N GLU A 9 5.94 24.93 0.01
CA GLU A 9 5.37 26.07 0.74
C GLU A 9 5.43 25.95 2.28
N GLY A 10 6.47 25.30 2.80
CA GLY A 10 6.65 25.10 4.25
C GLY A 10 5.74 24.04 4.87
N ALA A 11 4.96 23.29 4.06
CA ALA A 11 4.10 22.22 4.53
C ALA A 11 4.49 20.87 3.93
N ALA A 12 4.40 19.81 4.74
CA ALA A 12 4.55 18.45 4.27
C ALA A 12 3.28 18.01 3.53
N ARG A 13 3.44 17.56 2.28
CA ARG A 13 2.39 16.99 1.45
C ARG A 13 2.77 15.56 1.09
N PHE A 14 1.80 14.66 1.12
CA PHE A 14 2.00 13.28 0.70
C PHE A 14 0.82 12.78 -0.12
N ALA A 15 1.10 11.82 -0.98
CA ALA A 15 0.10 11.09 -1.74
C ALA A 15 0.37 9.59 -1.63
N VAL A 16 -0.68 8.80 -1.44
CA VAL A 16 -0.58 7.34 -1.42
C VAL A 16 -0.59 6.83 -2.85
N VAL A 17 0.38 5.98 -3.19
CA VAL A 17 0.41 5.31 -4.50
C VAL A 17 -0.70 4.27 -4.52
N THR A 18 -1.51 4.28 -5.58
CA THR A 18 -2.62 3.32 -5.77
C THR A 18 -2.40 2.47 -7.01
N ARG A 19 -3.08 1.33 -7.07
CA ARG A 19 -3.09 0.39 -8.18
C ARG A 19 -4.52 -0.14 -8.42
N PRO A 20 -4.79 -0.80 -9.56
CA PRO A 20 -6.06 -1.50 -9.75
C PRO A 20 -6.32 -2.48 -8.60
N ALA A 21 -7.54 -2.47 -8.07
CA ALA A 21 -7.94 -3.41 -7.05
C ALA A 21 -8.07 -4.82 -7.63
N PHE A 22 -7.86 -5.83 -6.78
CA PHE A 22 -7.95 -7.25 -7.12
C PHE A 22 -8.56 -8.02 -5.93
N PHE A 23 -9.06 -9.24 -6.17
CA PHE A 23 -9.81 -10.05 -5.19
C PHE A 23 -10.95 -9.27 -4.52
N GLU A 24 -11.13 -9.43 -3.21
CA GLU A 24 -12.21 -8.84 -2.41
C GLU A 24 -12.21 -7.31 -2.44
N ALA A 25 -11.03 -6.69 -2.55
CA ALA A 25 -10.93 -5.23 -2.65
C ALA A 25 -11.64 -4.69 -3.90
N ALA A 26 -11.62 -5.45 -5.00
CA ALA A 26 -12.28 -5.05 -6.25
C ALA A 26 -13.81 -5.07 -6.14
N ALA A 27 -14.38 -5.83 -5.19
CA ALA A 27 -15.81 -5.81 -4.92
C ALA A 27 -16.26 -4.54 -4.19
N VAL A 28 -15.34 -3.84 -3.53
CA VAL A 28 -15.62 -2.60 -2.78
C VAL A 28 -15.28 -1.35 -3.60
N HIS A 29 -14.13 -1.34 -4.28
CA HIS A 29 -13.65 -0.17 -5.03
C HIS A 29 -12.68 -0.58 -6.15
N PRO A 30 -12.65 0.11 -7.32
CA PRO A 30 -11.77 -0.24 -8.45
C PRO A 30 -10.27 0.00 -8.21
N ARG A 31 -9.91 0.70 -7.12
CA ARG A 31 -8.52 1.05 -6.78
C ARG A 31 -8.22 0.69 -5.34
N MET A 32 -6.98 0.30 -5.09
CA MET A 32 -6.46 0.04 -3.74
C MET A 32 -5.05 0.61 -3.57
N PRO A 33 -4.57 0.79 -2.33
CA PRO A 33 -3.19 1.19 -2.09
C PRO A 33 -2.18 0.19 -2.67
N ALA A 34 -1.05 0.69 -3.16
CA ALA A 34 0.10 -0.14 -3.49
C ALA A 34 0.80 -0.54 -2.18
N LEU A 35 0.81 -1.84 -1.92
CA LEU A 35 1.28 -2.41 -0.67
C LEU A 35 2.72 -2.89 -0.87
N LEU A 36 3.57 -2.52 0.09
CA LEU A 36 4.97 -2.92 0.14
C LEU A 36 5.10 -4.11 1.09
N SER A 37 5.88 -5.10 0.68
CA SER A 37 6.35 -6.13 1.60
C SER A 37 7.53 -5.60 2.41
N ARG A 38 7.77 -6.16 3.60
CA ARG A 38 8.75 -5.62 4.56
C ARG A 38 10.18 -5.56 3.98
N ASP A 39 10.55 -6.54 3.16
CA ASP A 39 11.79 -6.65 2.39
C ASP A 39 11.99 -5.55 1.33
N THR A 40 10.92 -4.86 0.93
CA THR A 40 10.96 -3.86 -0.17
C THR A 40 10.86 -2.41 0.31
N VAL A 41 10.72 -2.19 1.62
CA VAL A 41 10.51 -0.85 2.19
C VAL A 41 11.74 0.03 1.97
N ASP A 42 12.94 -0.48 2.27
CA ASP A 42 14.17 0.31 2.14
C ASP A 42 14.44 0.65 0.67
N ALA A 43 14.29 -0.32 -0.22
CA ALA A 43 14.42 -0.11 -1.66
C ALA A 43 13.44 0.97 -2.18
N TRP A 44 12.22 1.04 -1.64
CA TRP A 44 11.28 2.12 -1.98
C TRP A 44 11.73 3.49 -1.44
N ILE A 45 12.15 3.56 -0.18
CA ILE A 45 12.57 4.81 0.47
C ILE A 45 13.80 5.41 -0.23
N PHE A 46 14.75 4.58 -0.61
CA PHE A 46 16.02 5.00 -1.20
C PHE A 46 16.02 5.02 -2.74
N GLY A 47 14.86 4.78 -3.38
CA GLY A 47 14.67 4.92 -4.82
C GLY A 47 15.22 3.77 -5.68
N GLU A 48 15.60 2.65 -5.07
CA GLU A 48 16.03 1.43 -5.77
C GLU A 48 14.83 0.66 -6.35
N LEU A 49 13.65 0.81 -5.74
CA LEU A 49 12.38 0.32 -6.25
C LEU A 49 11.62 1.45 -6.93
N GLY A 50 11.44 1.35 -8.25
CA GLY A 50 10.68 2.31 -9.04
C GLY A 50 9.17 2.30 -8.77
N LEU A 51 8.45 3.27 -9.34
CA LEU A 51 6.99 3.38 -9.28
C LEU A 51 6.27 2.28 -10.09
N GLU A 52 6.81 1.96 -11.26
CA GLU A 52 6.17 1.05 -12.22
C GLU A 52 5.82 -0.33 -11.60
N PRO A 53 6.74 -1.04 -10.91
CA PRO A 53 6.44 -2.32 -10.28
C PRO A 53 5.31 -2.25 -9.23
N LEU A 54 5.09 -1.09 -8.60
CA LEU A 54 4.06 -0.91 -7.58
C LEU A 54 2.66 -0.71 -8.19
N VAL A 55 2.61 -0.09 -9.37
CA VAL A 55 1.36 0.24 -10.08
C VAL A 55 0.92 -0.90 -10.99
N THR A 56 1.85 -1.52 -11.72
CA THR A 56 1.55 -2.51 -12.78
C THR A 56 2.05 -3.92 -12.48
N GLY A 57 2.99 -4.09 -11.53
CA GLY A 57 3.54 -5.40 -11.16
C GLY A 57 2.52 -6.31 -10.47
N PRO A 58 2.75 -7.63 -10.41
CA PRO A 58 1.84 -8.57 -9.73
C PRO A 58 1.68 -8.19 -8.26
N ALA A 59 0.45 -8.21 -7.76
CA ALA A 59 0.22 -7.91 -6.37
C ALA A 59 0.82 -9.02 -5.50
N LYS A 60 1.78 -8.67 -4.65
CA LYS A 60 2.26 -9.61 -3.62
C LYS A 60 1.11 -9.85 -2.65
N ALA A 61 0.76 -11.12 -2.45
CA ALA A 61 -0.23 -11.52 -1.45
C ALA A 61 0.24 -11.02 -0.08
N LEU A 62 -0.66 -10.32 0.62
CA LEU A 62 -0.43 -9.97 2.00
C LEU A 62 -1.04 -11.04 2.88
N CYS A 63 -0.21 -11.71 3.65
CA CYS A 63 -0.67 -12.43 4.81
C CYS A 63 -0.94 -11.41 5.91
N PHE A 64 -2.17 -10.93 5.99
CA PHE A 64 -2.65 -10.28 7.20
C PHE A 64 -3.12 -11.39 8.13
N ALA A 65 -2.39 -11.65 9.22
CA ALA A 65 -2.99 -12.32 10.37
C ALA A 65 -3.99 -11.32 10.96
N LEU A 66 -5.26 -11.45 10.59
CA LEU A 66 -6.32 -10.78 11.31
C LEU A 66 -6.52 -11.55 12.61
N ASP A 67 -5.68 -11.29 13.61
CA ASP A 67 -6.03 -11.57 14.99
C ASP A 67 -7.19 -10.62 15.35
N GLY A 68 -8.40 -11.03 14.98
CA GLY A 68 -9.61 -10.26 15.29
C GLY A 68 -9.80 -10.17 16.81
N PRO A 69 -10.24 -9.02 17.35
CA PRO A 69 -10.64 -8.96 18.74
C PRO A 69 -11.82 -9.91 18.96
N SER A 70 -11.68 -10.85 19.91
CA SER A 70 -12.80 -11.65 20.38
C SER A 70 -13.78 -10.75 21.12
N PHE A 71 -14.90 -10.43 20.48
CA PHE A 71 -16.01 -9.79 21.18
C PHE A 71 -16.71 -10.86 22.04
N PRO A 72 -16.86 -10.66 23.36
CA PRO A 72 -17.61 -11.59 24.19
C PRO A 72 -19.07 -11.59 23.73
N ALA A 73 -19.62 -12.78 23.51
CA ALA A 73 -21.04 -12.97 23.28
C ALA A 73 -21.81 -12.45 24.51
N LYS A 74 -22.81 -11.61 24.26
CA LYS A 74 -23.79 -11.19 25.28
C LYS A 74 -24.69 -12.36 25.66
#